data_AF-A0AAI9ZUG1-F1
#
_entry.id   AF-A0AAI9ZUG1-F1
#
_cell.length_a   1.000
_cell.length_b   1.000
_cell.length_c   1.000
_cell.angle_alpha   90.00
_cell.angle_beta   90.00
_cell.angle_gamma   90.00
#
_symmetry.space_group_name_H-M   'P 1'
#
loop_
_entity.id
_entity.type
_entity.pdbx_description
1 polymer ?
#
loop_
_entity_poly.entity_id
_entity_poly.type
_entity_poly.pdbx_seq_one_letter_code
_entity_poly.pdbx_strand_id
1 'polypeptide(L)'
;MAMYVYPVLLPETDNLYSPQKSSYYDRNLRQGPALIRARKPYLTKNLAVGAGLWCFVGAVYWYTIKAVGQDEFEDVKVPDAPRQPAKSN
;
A
#
# COMPACT_ATOMS: atom_id res chain seq x y z
N MET A 1 10.15 3.63 -77.75
CA MET A 1 11.28 4.41 -77.20
C MET A 1 10.72 5.80 -76.86
N ALA A 2 10.56 6.28 -75.64
CA ALA A 2 11.01 5.86 -74.31
C ALA A 2 9.82 5.99 -73.31
N MET A 3 9.75 5.05 -72.36
CA MET A 3 8.76 4.99 -71.29
C MET A 3 9.25 5.90 -70.15
N TYR A 4 8.66 7.08 -69.95
CA TYR A 4 9.02 7.96 -68.83
C TYR A 4 8.45 7.40 -67.53
N VAL A 5 9.31 6.72 -66.79
CA VAL A 5 9.10 6.27 -65.41
C VAL A 5 9.03 7.52 -64.53
N TYR A 6 7.88 7.80 -63.91
CA TYR A 6 7.77 8.83 -62.89
C TYR A 6 8.55 8.40 -61.64
N PRO A 7 9.62 9.10 -61.22
CA PRO A 7 10.21 8.83 -59.92
C PRO A 7 9.26 9.35 -58.84
N VAL A 8 8.83 8.42 -57.96
CA VAL A 8 8.12 8.72 -56.72
C VAL A 8 9.01 9.62 -55.86
N LEU A 9 8.77 10.92 -55.92
CA LEU A 9 9.29 11.90 -54.96
C LEU A 9 8.41 11.83 -53.71
N LEU A 10 8.66 10.85 -52.85
CA LEU A 10 8.22 10.97 -51.46
C LEU A 10 9.07 12.10 -50.84
N PRO A 11 8.48 13.21 -50.38
CA PRO A 11 9.25 14.18 -49.61
C PRO A 11 9.82 13.43 -48.40
N GLU A 12 11.12 13.53 -48.23
CA GLU A 12 11.86 12.99 -47.09
C GLU A 12 11.29 13.63 -45.82
N THR A 13 10.31 12.95 -45.20
CA THR A 13 9.75 13.34 -43.90
C THR A 13 10.67 12.88 -42.78
N ASP A 14 11.98 13.06 -42.94
CA ASP A 14 12.92 12.79 -41.88
C ASP A 14 13.04 14.08 -41.06
N ASN A 15 12.50 14.03 -39.84
CA ASN A 15 12.79 14.96 -38.74
C ASN A 15 11.82 16.14 -38.50
N LEU A 16 10.50 15.92 -38.59
CA LEU A 16 9.51 16.93 -38.14
C LEU A 16 8.36 16.40 -37.28
N TYR A 17 8.39 15.12 -36.89
CA TYR A 17 7.41 14.57 -35.96
C TYR A 17 8.08 13.60 -34.98
N SER A 18 8.69 14.15 -33.92
CA SER A 18 8.77 13.42 -32.66
C SER A 18 7.43 13.68 -31.94
N PRO A 19 6.48 12.73 -31.92
CA PRO A 19 5.39 12.85 -30.97
C PRO A 19 6.07 12.72 -29.61
N GLN A 20 6.34 13.85 -28.96
CA GLN A 20 6.74 13.90 -27.57
C GLN A 20 5.70 13.08 -26.83
N LYS A 21 6.03 11.81 -26.51
CA LYS A 21 5.08 10.90 -25.91
C LYS A 21 4.66 11.57 -24.62
N SER A 22 3.40 12.01 -24.55
CA SER A 22 2.77 12.52 -23.34
C SER A 22 2.54 11.34 -22.40
N SER A 23 3.63 10.67 -22.01
CA SER A 23 3.59 9.61 -21.03
C SER A 23 3.35 10.28 -19.69
N TYR A 24 2.32 9.78 -19.01
CA TYR A 24 1.93 10.16 -17.66
C TYR A 24 3.05 9.96 -16.62
N TYR A 25 4.02 9.12 -16.97
CA TYR A 25 5.23 8.84 -16.22
C TYR A 25 6.45 9.38 -16.94
N ASP A 26 7.35 10.00 -16.16
CA ASP A 26 8.68 10.38 -16.60
C ASP A 26 9.54 9.13 -16.90
N ARG A 27 10.67 9.30 -17.58
CA ARG A 27 11.61 8.20 -17.92
C ARG A 27 12.13 7.46 -16.69
N ASN A 28 12.07 8.10 -15.52
CA ASN A 28 12.42 7.54 -14.22
C ASN A 28 11.20 7.03 -13.43
N LEU A 29 10.06 6.77 -14.09
CA LEU A 29 8.79 6.36 -13.47
C LEU A 29 8.22 7.36 -12.45
N ARG A 30 8.71 8.59 -12.46
CA ARG A 30 8.22 9.66 -11.59
C ARG A 30 6.89 10.16 -12.13
N GLN A 31 5.97 10.46 -11.23
CA GLN A 31 4.68 11.04 -11.61
C GLN A 31 4.91 12.47 -12.11
N GLY A 32 4.36 12.78 -13.29
CA GLY A 32 4.46 14.13 -13.84
C GLY A 32 3.78 15.20 -12.96
N PRO A 33 4.14 16.48 -13.11
CA PRO A 33 3.60 17.58 -12.29
C PRO A 33 2.08 17.75 -12.42
N ALA A 34 1.52 17.48 -13.61
CA ALA A 34 0.08 17.51 -13.85
C ALA A 34 -0.67 16.45 -13.02
N LEU A 35 -0.07 15.28 -12.89
CA LEU A 35 -0.62 14.15 -12.17
C LEU A 35 -0.57 14.34 -10.64
N ILE A 36 0.54 14.87 -10.13
CA ILE A 36 0.67 15.17 -8.70
C ILE A 36 -0.46 16.11 -8.27
N ARG A 37 -0.74 17.17 -9.04
CA ARG A 37 -1.83 18.12 -8.77
C ARG A 37 -3.20 17.44 -8.74
N ALA A 38 -3.49 16.56 -9.69
CA ALA A 38 -4.76 15.83 -9.75
C ALA A 38 -4.97 14.92 -8.53
N ARG A 39 -3.91 14.40 -7.91
CA ARG A 39 -3.99 13.49 -6.74
C ARG A 39 -3.94 14.16 -5.38
N LYS A 40 -3.40 15.38 -5.29
CA LYS A 40 -3.35 16.16 -4.03
C LYS A 40 -4.66 16.11 -3.22
N PRO A 41 -5.86 16.31 -3.83
CA PRO A 41 -7.10 16.34 -3.06
C PRO A 41 -7.55 14.98 -2.50
N TYR A 42 -7.11 13.86 -3.09
CA TYR A 42 -7.51 12.52 -2.67
C TYR A 42 -6.54 11.92 -1.65
N LEU A 43 -5.28 12.36 -1.66
CA LEU A 43 -4.28 11.89 -0.70
C LEU A 43 -4.70 12.23 0.73
N THR A 44 -5.14 13.46 0.98
CA THR A 44 -5.53 13.91 2.32
C THR A 44 -6.81 13.23 2.82
N LYS A 45 -7.83 13.13 1.96
CA LYS A 45 -9.11 12.50 2.31
C LYS A 45 -8.96 11.00 2.57
N ASN A 46 -8.20 10.29 1.72
CA ASN A 46 -7.97 8.86 1.89
C ASN A 46 -7.09 8.58 3.12
N LEU A 47 -6.10 9.43 3.40
CA LEU A 47 -5.28 9.30 4.60
C LEU A 47 -6.09 9.56 5.87
N ALA A 48 -7.01 10.53 5.86
CA ALA A 48 -7.89 10.77 7.00
C ALA A 48 -8.79 9.57 7.29
N VAL A 49 -9.44 9.00 6.27
CA VAL A 49 -10.28 7.80 6.42
C VAL A 49 -9.44 6.59 6.84
N GLY A 50 -8.27 6.40 6.22
CA GLY A 50 -7.34 5.32 6.56
C GLY A 50 -6.83 5.43 8.01
N ALA A 51 -6.48 6.64 8.46
CA ALA A 51 -6.07 6.89 9.84
C ALA A 51 -7.21 6.62 10.82
N GLY A 52 -8.45 7.03 10.49
CA GLY A 52 -9.62 6.73 11.31
C GLY A 52 -9.83 5.23 11.48
N LEU A 53 -9.76 4.47 10.39
CA LEU A 53 -9.88 3.01 10.43
C LEU A 53 -8.73 2.38 11.23
N TRP A 54 -7.49 2.84 11.02
CA TRP A 54 -6.32 2.32 11.72
C TRP A 54 -6.39 2.57 13.23
N CYS A 55 -6.79 3.78 13.64
CA CYS A 55 -7.03 4.12 15.03
C CYS A 55 -8.15 3.28 15.65
N PHE A 56 -9.25 3.07 14.94
CA PHE A 56 -10.37 2.27 15.43
C PHE A 56 -9.95 0.82 15.69
N VAL A 57 -9.32 0.17 14.71
CA VAL A 57 -8.83 -1.22 14.85
C VAL A 57 -7.77 -1.31 15.95
N GLY A 58 -6.83 -0.37 15.98
CA GLY A 58 -5.81 -0.30 17.02
C GLY A 58 -6.39 -0.12 18.42
N ALA A 59 -7.44 0.69 18.58
CA ALA A 59 -8.13 0.91 19.84
C ALA A 59 -8.83 -0.37 20.32
N VAL A 60 -9.53 -1.08 19.44
CA VAL A 60 -10.16 -2.37 19.78
C VAL A 60 -9.09 -3.38 20.21
N TYR A 61 -8.02 -3.54 19.42
CA TYR A 61 -6.92 -4.45 19.75
C TYR A 61 -6.30 -4.12 21.11
N TRP A 62 -5.93 -2.86 21.33
CA TRP A 62 -5.37 -2.41 22.60
C TRP A 62 -6.31 -2.67 23.78
N TYR A 63 -7.59 -2.34 23.60
CA TYR A 63 -8.61 -2.56 24.62
C TYR A 63 -8.76 -4.05 24.95
N THR A 64 -8.78 -4.94 23.95
CA THR A 64 -8.92 -6.38 24.21
C THR A 64 -7.80 -6.94 25.06
N ILE A 65 -6.55 -6.55 24.82
CA ILE A 65 -5.41 -6.98 25.66
C ILE A 65 -5.55 -6.43 27.09
N LYS A 66 -5.93 -5.16 27.22
CA LYS A 66 -6.12 -4.53 28.54
C LYS A 66 -7.29 -5.14 29.32
N ALA A 67 -8.39 -5.47 28.65
CA ALA A 67 -9.57 -6.05 29.25
C ALA A 67 -9.35 -7.51 29.67
N VAL A 68 -8.70 -8.33 28.83
CA VAL A 68 -8.38 -9.73 29.20
C VAL A 68 -7.37 -9.79 30.34
N GLY A 69 -6.37 -8.91 30.37
CA GLY A 69 -5.39 -8.87 31.46
C GLY A 69 -5.94 -8.43 32.82
N GLN A 70 -7.21 -8.03 32.89
CA GLN A 70 -7.90 -7.69 34.14
C GLN A 70 -8.76 -8.84 34.69
N ASP A 71 -8.80 -9.98 34.01
CA ASP A 71 -9.49 -11.17 34.50
C ASP A 71 -8.64 -11.83 35.60
N GLU A 72 -8.95 -11.50 36.86
CA GLU A 72 -8.37 -12.13 38.04
C GLU A 72 -8.99 -13.53 38.15
N PHE A 73 -8.22 -14.58 37.87
CA PHE A 73 -8.65 -15.99 37.87
C PHE A 73 -9.01 -16.53 39.27
N GLU A 74 -9.76 -15.77 40.07
CA GLU A 74 -10.12 -16.08 41.47
C GLU A 74 -11.01 -17.33 41.59
N ASP A 75 -11.77 -17.67 40.54
CA ASP A 75 -12.60 -18.89 40.52
C ASP A 75 -11.79 -20.16 40.20
N VAL A 76 -10.51 -20.02 39.80
CA VAL A 76 -9.62 -21.15 39.55
C VAL A 76 -8.95 -21.56 40.86
N LYS A 77 -9.56 -22.52 41.54
CA LYS A 77 -9.03 -23.17 42.74
C LYS A 77 -7.74 -23.91 42.37
N VAL A 78 -6.59 -23.37 42.74
CA VAL A 78 -5.30 -24.08 42.58
C VAL A 78 -5.26 -25.20 43.62
N PRO A 79 -5.12 -26.47 43.24
CA PRO A 79 -4.95 -27.55 44.21
C PRO A 79 -3.65 -27.34 44.99
N ASP A 80 -3.68 -27.57 46.31
CA ASP A 80 -2.48 -27.54 47.15
C ASP A 80 -1.36 -28.43 46.58
N ALA A 81 -0.12 -27.98 46.76
CA ALA A 81 1.06 -28.65 46.25
C ALA A 81 1.05 -30.17 46.56
N PRO A 82 1.53 -31.03 45.64
CA PRO A 82 1.46 -32.48 45.81
C PRO A 82 2.05 -32.89 47.16
N ARG A 83 1.29 -33.66 47.96
CA ARG A 83 1.77 -34.21 49.23
C ARG A 83 3.07 -34.98 48.97
N GLN A 84 4.16 -34.52 49.58
CA GLN A 84 5.43 -35.23 49.53
C GLN A 84 5.21 -36.63 50.12
N PRO A 85 5.59 -37.70 49.40
CA PRO A 85 5.44 -39.05 49.90
C PRO A 85 6.26 -39.17 51.20
N ALA A 86 5.60 -39.62 52.27
CA ALA A 86 6.24 -39.82 53.55
C ALA A 86 7.45 -40.75 53.38
N LYS A 87 8.64 -40.27 53.75
CA LYS A 87 9.83 -41.11 53.84
C LYS A 87 9.58 -42.17 54.90
N SER A 88 9.44 -43.42 54.47
CA SER A 88 9.56 -44.58 55.35
C SER A 88 11.01 -44.65 55.83
N ASN A 89 11.21 -44.64 57.15
CA ASN A 89 12.48 -45.02 57.77
C ASN A 89 12.69 -46.53 57.65
#